data_AF-A0A4R2FGC6-F1
#
_entry.id   AF-A0A4R2FGC6-F1
#
_cell.length_a   1.000
_cell.length_b   1.000
_cell.length_c   1.000
_cell.angle_alpha   90.00
_cell.angle_beta   90.00
_cell.angle_gamma   90.00
#
_symmetry.space_group_name_H-M   'P 1'
#
loop_
_entity.id
_entity.type
_entity.pdbx_description
1 polymer ?
#
loop_
_entity_poly.entity_id
_entity_poly.type
_entity_poly.pdbx_seq_one_letter_code
_entity_poly.pdbx_strand_id
1 'polypeptide(L)'
;MSQPLRVKANGRLCPHALVNNGQRWHVRAFDRQSRQFTDFVVTRIKALQPCAESPKTAEQPAADSAWLQPITLVLIPHPGLKHPEAIMLDYRMQDGELHLSSNAALAGYLLRAWSVDCSARHQLSSGVCQLALKNLDVLSSIEHLAIVPGAGH
;
A
#
# COMPACT_ATOMS: atom_id res chain seq x y z
N MET A 1 7.79 36.79 -12.74
CA MET A 1 9.04 36.27 -12.15
C MET A 1 8.66 35.34 -11.02
N SER A 2 8.73 34.02 -11.22
CA SER A 2 8.24 33.05 -10.23
C SER A 2 9.33 32.65 -9.24
N GLN A 3 9.09 32.87 -7.94
CA GLN A 3 9.94 32.41 -6.86
C GLN A 3 9.59 30.98 -6.44
N PRO A 4 10.54 30.20 -5.87
CA PRO A 4 10.27 28.86 -5.36
C PRO A 4 9.48 28.89 -4.03
N LEU A 5 8.33 28.21 -3.98
CA LEU A 5 7.45 28.01 -2.78
C LEU A 5 8.16 27.21 -1.66
N ARG A 6 7.56 26.82 -0.51
CA ARG A 6 8.29 26.09 0.58
C ARG A 6 7.48 25.12 1.48
N VAL A 7 7.84 23.81 1.55
CA VAL A 7 7.28 22.93 2.62
C VAL A 7 7.80 23.40 3.98
N LYS A 8 6.90 23.59 4.96
CA LYS A 8 7.28 23.56 6.39
C LYS A 8 7.31 22.11 6.91
N ALA A 9 8.26 21.36 6.37
CA ALA A 9 8.85 20.14 6.92
C ALA A 9 10.27 20.10 6.34
N ASN A 10 11.31 19.93 7.15
CA ASN A 10 12.72 20.06 6.70
C ASN A 10 13.23 18.86 5.87
N GLY A 11 12.33 18.03 5.33
CA GLY A 11 12.68 16.91 4.46
C GLY A 11 12.92 17.36 3.01
N ARG A 12 13.98 16.85 2.40
CA ARG A 12 14.22 16.97 0.95
C ARG A 12 13.69 15.70 0.29
N LEU A 13 12.57 15.81 -0.40
CA LEU A 13 11.90 14.70 -1.06
C LEU A 13 12.22 14.69 -2.57
N CYS A 14 12.46 13.50 -3.12
CA CYS A 14 12.46 13.23 -4.56
C CYS A 14 11.16 12.49 -4.90
N PRO A 15 10.04 13.21 -5.16
CA PRO A 15 8.76 12.59 -5.48
C PRO A 15 8.79 11.93 -6.86
N HIS A 16 8.07 10.82 -7.02
CA HIS A 16 8.03 10.13 -8.31
C HIS A 16 6.67 9.55 -8.73
N ALA A 17 5.80 9.18 -7.78
CA ALA A 17 4.47 8.69 -8.10
C ALA A 17 3.39 9.38 -7.27
N LEU A 18 2.19 9.50 -7.87
CA LEU A 18 0.98 9.93 -7.20
C LEU A 18 0.05 8.72 -7.06
N VAL A 19 -0.33 8.39 -5.84
CA VAL A 19 -1.08 7.18 -5.46
C VAL A 19 -2.43 7.59 -4.86
N ASN A 20 -3.49 6.88 -5.20
CA ASN A 20 -4.80 6.99 -4.55
C ASN A 20 -5.13 5.64 -3.91
N ASN A 21 -5.42 5.63 -2.60
CA ASN A 21 -5.78 4.42 -1.84
C ASN A 21 -7.28 4.32 -1.51
N GLY A 22 -8.14 4.97 -2.30
CA GLY A 22 -9.58 5.08 -2.09
C GLY A 22 -9.98 6.09 -1.01
N GLN A 23 -9.08 6.47 -0.10
CA GLN A 23 -9.38 7.44 0.98
C GLN A 23 -8.66 8.78 0.80
N ARG A 24 -7.41 8.75 0.36
CA ARG A 24 -6.53 9.93 0.25
C ARG A 24 -5.60 9.81 -0.95
N TRP A 25 -5.17 10.97 -1.43
CA TRP A 25 -4.02 11.07 -2.33
C TRP A 25 -2.71 11.09 -1.54
N HIS A 26 -1.75 10.30 -2.01
CA HIS A 26 -0.41 10.13 -1.47
C HIS A 26 0.61 10.45 -2.57
N VAL A 27 1.72 11.06 -2.23
CA VAL A 27 2.90 11.16 -3.09
C VAL A 27 3.94 10.18 -2.57
N ARG A 28 4.37 9.24 -3.41
CA ARG A 28 5.51 8.38 -3.12
C ARG A 28 6.78 9.10 -3.52
N ALA A 29 7.75 9.13 -2.61
CA ALA A 29 9.00 9.86 -2.78
C ALA A 29 10.15 9.14 -2.09
N PHE A 30 11.38 9.31 -2.61
CA PHE A 30 12.56 9.10 -1.78
C PHE A 30 12.68 10.27 -0.80
N ASP A 31 12.65 9.99 0.50
CA ASP A 31 12.96 10.98 1.52
C ASP A 31 14.46 10.95 1.83
N ARG A 32 15.18 12.03 1.52
CA ARG A 32 16.62 12.14 1.81
C ARG A 32 16.93 12.24 3.32
N GLN A 33 15.94 12.53 4.18
CA GLN A 33 16.15 12.56 5.63
C GLN A 33 16.21 11.14 6.21
N SER A 34 15.22 10.29 5.94
CA SER A 34 15.22 8.87 6.34
C SER A 34 16.04 7.96 5.43
N ARG A 35 16.34 8.41 4.20
CA ARG A 35 17.05 7.69 3.12
C ARG A 35 16.33 6.44 2.62
N GLN A 36 15.01 6.53 2.50
CA GLN A 36 14.15 5.47 1.98
C GLN A 36 13.03 6.04 1.10
N PHE A 37 12.42 5.18 0.29
CA PHE A 37 11.12 5.47 -0.31
C PHE A 37 10.01 5.37 0.74
N THR A 38 9.01 6.23 0.66
CA THR A 38 7.82 6.24 1.53
C THR A 38 6.73 7.15 0.96
N ASP A 39 5.52 7.09 1.53
CA ASP A 39 4.33 7.79 1.04
C ASP A 39 3.90 8.96 1.94
N PHE A 40 3.67 10.12 1.33
CA PHE A 40 3.23 11.33 2.01
C PHE A 40 1.80 11.71 1.60
N VAL A 41 0.88 11.79 2.57
CA VAL A 41 -0.49 12.26 2.35
C VAL A 41 -0.47 13.71 1.83
N VAL A 42 -1.00 13.93 0.63
CA VAL A 42 -0.95 15.23 -0.09
C VAL A 42 -1.55 16.35 0.75
N THR A 43 -2.68 16.13 1.42
CA THR A 43 -3.37 17.15 2.23
C THR A 43 -2.62 17.57 3.49
N ARG A 44 -1.51 16.90 3.85
CA ARG A 44 -0.61 17.29 4.95
C ARG A 44 0.57 18.16 4.49
N ILE A 45 0.80 18.26 3.17
CA ILE A 45 1.88 19.05 2.58
C ILE A 45 1.44 20.52 2.54
N LYS A 46 1.95 21.33 3.48
CA LYS A 46 1.48 22.72 3.67
C LYS A 46 1.96 23.73 2.60
N ALA A 47 3.02 23.39 1.88
CA ALA A 47 3.56 24.07 0.68
C ALA A 47 4.74 23.21 0.16
N LEU A 48 5.44 23.57 -0.92
CA LEU A 48 6.48 22.75 -1.59
C LEU A 48 7.66 23.61 -2.06
N GLN A 49 8.93 23.24 -1.82
CA GLN A 49 10.07 23.98 -2.41
C GLN A 49 10.69 23.24 -3.60
N PRO A 50 10.72 23.84 -4.81
CA PRO A 50 11.62 23.42 -5.86
C PRO A 50 13.06 23.37 -5.34
N CYS A 51 13.73 22.24 -5.54
CA CYS A 51 15.15 22.05 -5.24
C CYS A 51 15.92 22.00 -6.57
N ALA A 52 17.05 22.71 -6.66
CA ALA A 52 17.91 22.67 -7.84
C ALA A 52 18.76 21.39 -7.93
N GLU A 53 18.80 20.59 -6.85
CA GLU A 53 19.53 19.33 -6.82
C GLU A 53 18.72 18.21 -7.50
N SER A 54 19.19 17.72 -8.63
CA SER A 54 18.63 16.54 -9.28
C SER A 54 18.67 15.29 -8.37
N PRO A 55 17.71 14.35 -8.49
CA PRO A 55 17.77 13.06 -7.80
C PRO A 55 18.99 12.23 -8.23
N LYS A 56 19.73 11.70 -7.26
CA LYS A 56 20.80 10.72 -7.51
C LYS A 56 20.20 9.40 -7.97
N THR A 57 20.98 8.51 -8.57
CA THR A 57 20.51 7.19 -9.05
C THR A 57 19.76 6.38 -7.97
N ALA A 58 20.23 6.40 -6.72
CA ALA A 58 19.57 5.72 -5.60
C ALA A 58 18.28 6.40 -5.09
N GLU A 59 17.96 7.60 -5.60
CA GLU A 59 16.79 8.42 -5.24
C GLU A 59 15.75 8.42 -6.38
N GLN A 60 16.03 7.72 -7.49
CA GLN A 60 15.17 7.60 -8.67
C GLN A 60 14.23 6.39 -8.57
N PRO A 61 13.13 6.34 -9.35
CA PRO A 61 12.13 5.26 -9.26
C PRO A 61 12.70 3.87 -9.55
N ALA A 62 13.76 3.80 -10.37
CA ALA A 62 14.49 2.58 -10.67
C ALA A 62 15.15 1.93 -9.43
N ALA A 63 15.35 2.68 -8.35
CA ALA A 63 15.91 2.20 -7.08
C ALA A 63 14.82 1.85 -6.04
N ASP A 64 13.54 2.07 -6.33
CA ASP A 64 12.43 1.80 -5.42
C ASP A 64 11.98 0.34 -5.56
N SER A 65 12.69 -0.58 -4.91
CA SER A 65 12.47 -2.02 -5.06
C SER A 65 11.03 -2.43 -4.71
N ALA A 66 10.43 -1.87 -3.64
CA ALA A 66 9.06 -2.18 -3.26
C ALA A 66 8.03 -1.63 -4.27
N TRP A 67 8.33 -0.51 -4.94
CA TRP A 67 7.50 0.00 -6.04
C TRP A 67 7.61 -0.85 -7.31
N LEU A 68 8.77 -1.46 -7.57
CA LEU A 68 9.03 -2.26 -8.77
C LEU A 68 8.77 -3.76 -8.61
N GLN A 69 8.60 -4.26 -7.38
CA GLN A 69 8.36 -5.66 -7.08
C GLN A 69 6.86 -6.00 -7.20
N PRO A 70 6.41 -6.68 -8.27
CA PRO A 70 5.07 -7.25 -8.30
C PRO A 70 4.99 -8.41 -7.30
N ILE A 71 3.85 -8.53 -6.64
CA ILE A 71 3.48 -9.65 -5.77
C ILE A 71 2.04 -10.08 -6.08
N THR A 72 1.77 -11.38 -5.88
CA THR A 72 0.42 -11.94 -6.03
C THR A 72 -0.24 -12.08 -4.66
N LEU A 73 -1.40 -11.46 -4.49
CA LEU A 73 -2.29 -11.67 -3.35
C LEU A 73 -3.34 -12.71 -3.76
N VAL A 74 -3.40 -13.83 -3.03
CA VAL A 74 -4.42 -14.87 -3.22
C VAL A 74 -5.48 -14.67 -2.15
N LEU A 75 -6.63 -14.14 -2.55
CA LEU A 75 -7.76 -13.86 -1.67
C LEU A 75 -8.80 -14.97 -1.77
N ILE A 76 -9.39 -15.34 -0.63
CA ILE A 76 -10.49 -16.31 -0.52
C ILE A 76 -11.68 -15.66 0.20
N PRO A 77 -12.90 -16.21 0.10
CA PRO A 77 -14.00 -15.83 0.98
C PRO A 77 -13.57 -16.07 2.43
N HIS A 78 -13.92 -15.15 3.33
CA HIS A 78 -13.53 -15.26 4.73
C HIS A 78 -14.12 -16.54 5.36
N PRO A 79 -13.32 -17.43 6.01
CA PRO A 79 -13.79 -18.72 6.49
C PRO A 79 -14.95 -18.66 7.50
N GLY A 80 -15.12 -17.54 8.21
CA GLY A 80 -16.24 -17.30 9.12
C GLY A 80 -17.59 -16.97 8.47
N LEU A 81 -17.68 -16.91 7.13
CA LEU A 81 -18.94 -16.63 6.42
C LEU A 81 -19.88 -17.84 6.40
N LYS A 82 -21.17 -17.60 6.63
CA LYS A 82 -22.22 -18.64 6.50
C LYS A 82 -22.55 -19.01 5.04
N HIS A 83 -22.35 -18.07 4.12
CA HIS A 83 -22.72 -18.17 2.70
C HIS A 83 -21.59 -17.55 1.84
N PRO A 84 -20.46 -18.25 1.64
CA PRO A 84 -19.33 -17.74 0.87
C PRO A 84 -19.64 -17.57 -0.63
N GLU A 85 -20.70 -18.20 -1.14
CA GLU A 85 -21.04 -18.25 -2.57
C GLU A 85 -21.34 -16.87 -3.15
N ALA A 86 -21.99 -16.00 -2.37
CA ALA A 86 -22.25 -14.62 -2.77
C ALA A 86 -20.94 -13.84 -2.97
N ILE A 87 -19.99 -13.97 -2.05
CA ILE A 87 -18.67 -13.31 -2.15
C ILE A 87 -17.86 -13.87 -3.32
N MET A 88 -17.90 -15.19 -3.56
CA MET A 88 -17.26 -15.79 -4.74
C MET A 88 -17.83 -15.22 -6.05
N LEU A 89 -19.14 -14.99 -6.12
CA LEU A 89 -19.80 -14.39 -7.28
C LEU A 89 -19.45 -12.91 -7.46
N ASP A 90 -19.55 -12.10 -6.39
CA ASP A 90 -19.27 -10.66 -6.38
C ASP A 90 -17.84 -10.37 -6.86
N TYR A 91 -16.87 -11.15 -6.38
CA TYR A 91 -15.46 -11.03 -6.74
C TYR A 91 -15.03 -11.88 -7.94
N ARG A 92 -15.96 -12.61 -8.57
CA ARG A 92 -15.73 -13.49 -9.74
C ARG A 92 -14.58 -14.49 -9.54
N MET A 93 -14.55 -15.09 -8.36
CA MET A 93 -13.54 -16.08 -7.97
C MET A 93 -13.58 -17.31 -8.88
N GLN A 94 -12.41 -17.90 -9.11
CA GLN A 94 -12.25 -19.19 -9.80
C GLN A 94 -11.72 -20.19 -8.78
N ASP A 95 -12.36 -21.37 -8.69
CA ASP A 95 -12.05 -22.42 -7.72
C ASP A 95 -11.96 -21.94 -6.25
N GLY A 96 -12.74 -20.91 -5.91
CA GLY A 96 -12.79 -20.30 -4.58
C GLY A 96 -11.71 -19.23 -4.31
N GLU A 97 -10.94 -18.83 -5.33
CA GLU A 97 -9.83 -17.88 -5.20
C GLU A 97 -9.97 -16.67 -6.12
N LEU A 98 -9.48 -15.52 -5.66
CA LEU A 98 -9.20 -14.33 -6.46
C LEU A 98 -7.70 -14.02 -6.39
N HIS A 99 -7.04 -14.04 -7.55
CA HIS A 99 -5.61 -13.72 -7.68
C HIS A 99 -5.46 -12.27 -8.14
N LEU A 100 -4.84 -11.43 -7.31
CA LEU A 100 -4.57 -10.03 -7.62
C LEU A 100 -3.07 -9.77 -7.71
N SER A 101 -2.63 -9.13 -8.79
CA SER A 101 -1.29 -8.58 -8.88
C SER A 101 -1.27 -7.15 -8.33
N SER A 102 -0.30 -6.85 -7.46
CA SER A 102 -0.04 -5.51 -6.94
C SER A 102 1.46 -5.33 -6.71
N ASN A 103 1.93 -4.09 -6.58
CA ASN A 103 3.32 -3.86 -6.20
C ASN A 103 3.44 -3.95 -4.66
N ALA A 104 4.57 -4.42 -4.15
CA ALA A 104 4.85 -4.54 -2.72
C ALA A 104 4.57 -3.25 -1.92
N ALA A 105 4.87 -2.08 -2.51
CA ALA A 105 4.57 -0.75 -1.97
C ALA A 105 3.07 -0.42 -1.83
N LEU A 106 2.21 -1.05 -2.65
CA LEU A 106 0.78 -0.72 -2.77
C LEU A 106 -0.17 -1.76 -2.16
N ALA A 107 0.27 -3.01 -2.05
CA ALA A 107 -0.54 -4.13 -1.58
C ALA A 107 -1.15 -3.89 -0.20
N GLY A 108 -0.42 -3.23 0.72
CA GLY A 108 -0.93 -2.91 2.05
C GLY A 108 -2.16 -1.98 2.04
N TYR A 109 -2.25 -1.07 1.06
CA TYR A 109 -3.44 -0.25 0.87
C TYR A 109 -4.60 -1.04 0.29
N LEU A 110 -4.34 -1.97 -0.65
CA LEU A 110 -5.38 -2.82 -1.24
C LEU A 110 -6.03 -3.70 -0.17
N LEU A 111 -5.21 -4.45 0.59
CA LEU A 111 -5.68 -5.33 1.67
C LEU A 111 -6.52 -4.56 2.70
N ARG A 112 -6.09 -3.34 3.05
CA ARG A 112 -6.85 -2.45 3.94
C ARG A 112 -8.14 -1.92 3.32
N ALA A 113 -8.10 -1.46 2.07
CA ALA A 113 -9.27 -0.89 1.39
C ALA A 113 -10.40 -1.90 1.24
N TRP A 114 -10.06 -3.17 1.01
CA TRP A 114 -11.00 -4.27 0.88
C TRP A 114 -11.29 -5.00 2.20
N SER A 115 -10.71 -4.53 3.31
CA SER A 115 -10.87 -5.12 4.66
C SER A 115 -10.60 -6.64 4.68
N VAL A 116 -9.50 -7.05 4.05
CA VAL A 116 -9.05 -8.45 3.99
C VAL A 116 -8.45 -8.86 5.34
N ASP A 117 -8.94 -9.96 5.94
CA ASP A 117 -8.31 -10.54 7.12
C ASP A 117 -6.97 -11.21 6.74
N CYS A 118 -5.87 -10.67 7.28
CA CYS A 118 -4.53 -11.20 7.10
C CYS A 118 -3.94 -11.78 8.40
N SER A 119 -4.78 -12.09 9.39
CA SER A 119 -4.38 -12.79 10.63
C SER A 119 -4.13 -14.28 10.38
N ALA A 120 -3.22 -14.87 11.17
CA ALA A 120 -2.75 -16.25 10.98
C ALA A 120 -3.83 -17.34 11.09
N ARG A 121 -5.03 -17.01 11.60
CA ARG A 121 -6.16 -17.93 11.76
C ARG A 121 -7.45 -17.44 11.10
N HIS A 122 -7.42 -16.32 10.39
CA HIS A 122 -8.61 -15.61 9.89
C HIS A 122 -9.66 -15.39 10.99
N GLN A 123 -9.19 -14.78 12.08
CA GLN A 123 -9.91 -14.53 13.33
C GLN A 123 -9.74 -13.07 13.78
N LEU A 124 -9.83 -12.11 12.86
CA LEU A 124 -9.81 -10.69 13.21
C LEU A 124 -11.00 -10.36 14.12
N SER A 125 -10.72 -10.00 15.38
CA SER A 125 -11.73 -9.78 16.42
C SER A 125 -12.48 -8.44 16.29
N SER A 126 -12.14 -7.61 15.30
CA SER A 126 -12.72 -6.28 15.10
C SER A 126 -12.99 -6.00 13.62
N GLY A 127 -14.24 -5.65 13.30
CA GLY A 127 -14.67 -5.31 11.95
C GLY A 127 -15.45 -6.44 11.27
N VAL A 128 -15.72 -6.26 9.98
CA VAL A 128 -16.38 -7.27 9.13
C VAL A 128 -15.49 -7.52 7.92
N CYS A 129 -14.85 -8.69 7.89
CA CYS A 129 -14.04 -9.14 6.77
C CYS A 129 -14.86 -10.12 5.92
N GLN A 130 -15.08 -9.80 4.65
CA GLN A 130 -15.68 -10.72 3.67
C GLN A 130 -14.62 -11.56 2.94
N LEU A 131 -13.37 -11.10 2.96
CA LEU A 131 -12.22 -11.74 2.32
C LEU A 131 -11.14 -12.07 3.36
N ALA A 132 -10.37 -13.11 3.09
CA ALA A 132 -9.18 -13.47 3.84
C ALA A 132 -7.98 -13.70 2.90
N LEU A 133 -6.77 -13.42 3.37
CA LEU A 133 -5.54 -13.65 2.62
C LEU A 133 -5.07 -15.10 2.81
N LYS A 134 -4.98 -15.86 1.72
CA LYS A 134 -4.58 -17.27 1.75
C LYS A 134 -3.06 -17.44 1.86
N ASN A 135 -2.29 -16.71 1.05
CA ASN A 135 -0.83 -16.79 1.02
C ASN A 135 -0.18 -15.78 1.98
N LEU A 136 -0.32 -16.03 3.28
CA LEU A 136 0.18 -15.13 4.34
C LEU A 136 1.70 -14.89 4.30
N ASP A 137 2.48 -15.78 3.67
CA ASP A 137 3.91 -15.60 3.40
C ASP A 137 4.22 -14.31 2.61
N VAL A 138 3.29 -13.87 1.74
CA VAL A 138 3.43 -12.65 0.95
C VAL A 138 3.54 -11.39 1.81
N LEU A 139 3.04 -11.42 3.05
CA LEU A 139 3.13 -10.30 4.00
C LEU A 139 4.59 -9.89 4.25
N SER A 140 5.54 -10.84 4.22
CA SER A 140 6.97 -10.54 4.36
C SER A 140 7.54 -9.64 3.26
N SER A 141 6.84 -9.53 2.12
CA SER A 141 7.20 -8.67 0.98
C SER A 141 6.44 -7.35 0.92
N ILE A 142 5.49 -7.08 1.83
CA ILE A 142 4.62 -5.90 1.77
C ILE A 142 5.21 -4.73 2.56
N GLU A 143 5.23 -3.54 1.95
CA GLU A 143 5.57 -2.31 2.67
C GLU A 143 4.40 -1.85 3.55
N HIS A 144 4.70 -1.21 4.68
CA HIS A 144 3.71 -0.65 5.61
C HIS A 144 2.74 -1.68 6.23
N LEU A 145 3.21 -2.88 6.61
CA LEU A 145 2.40 -3.90 7.31
C LEU A 145 1.52 -3.38 8.46
N ALA A 146 1.94 -2.32 9.16
CA ALA A 146 1.16 -1.66 10.21
C ALA A 146 -0.22 -1.12 9.77
N ILE A 147 -0.52 -1.03 8.47
CA ILE A 147 -1.86 -0.68 7.96
C ILE A 147 -2.70 -1.90 7.52
N VAL A 148 -2.11 -3.10 7.48
CA VAL A 148 -2.77 -4.31 6.97
C VAL A 148 -3.60 -4.95 8.09
N PRO A 149 -4.90 -5.26 7.88
CA PRO A 149 -5.74 -5.84 8.92
C PRO A 149 -5.24 -7.24 9.34
N GLY A 150 -4.89 -7.42 10.62
CA GLY A 150 -4.50 -8.71 11.18
C GLY A 150 -3.03 -9.12 11.02
N ALA A 151 -2.23 -8.40 10.22
CA ALA A 151 -0.83 -8.78 9.92
C ALA A 151 0.19 -8.49 11.04
N GLY A 152 -0.26 -8.32 12.30
CA GLY A 152 0.58 -7.89 13.43
C GLY A 152 0.24 -8.54 14.78
N HIS A 153 -0.54 -9.63 14.78
CA HIS A 153 -1.00 -10.37 15.96
C HIS A 153 -0.88 -11.88 15.74
#